data_AF-A0A2E3DUA3-F1
#
_entry.id   AF-A0A2E3DUA3-F1
#
_cell.length_a   1.000
_cell.length_b   1.000
_cell.length_c   1.000
_cell.angle_alpha   90.00
_cell.angle_beta   90.00
_cell.angle_gamma   90.00
#
_symmetry.space_group_name_H-M   'P 1'
#
loop_
_entity.id
_entity.type
_entity.pdbx_description
1 polymer ?
#
loop_
_entity_poly.entity_id
_entity_poly.type
_entity_poly.pdbx_seq_one_letter_code
_entity_poly.pdbx_strand_id
1 'polypeptide(L)'
;MNKKKPVFKILLCNFIFLSYVFASQDSELTLFEKLIGVLVSGALIFSLIKGYLTVNKIWKRRKNEEVANSISIVAAMLGFAVGFPFLLNSLLITNDYFSAAKSVVALVLATVFTLIGTGYFVDKNRGIGIITLIGKALKLEGKESGELITDMLRPKGANKIIEILKKLAAIDDDIAKEEIDLINQFSGKWGIDIPELKPGKPEEITNLVELKGLVQSYLDEGPDTDVAEGLVDLINLMAEADDEVTDEEAMAVAEFTGMIAHYVSSEKGGNIEMYEVNIVPQGEEQMDAVRELLPELNIVQDRGGKVFKVGRYFSEDYAEAVCKKYIDLGLYSGTTKVSVVPHK
;
A
#
# COMPACT_ATOMS: atom_id res chain seq x y z
N MET A 1 -51.60 -2.12 -16.57
CA MET A 1 -51.80 -1.16 -15.46
C MET A 1 -51.90 -1.95 -14.15
N ASN A 2 -50.78 -2.22 -13.47
CA ASN A 2 -50.78 -3.08 -12.28
C ASN A 2 -50.21 -2.30 -11.09
N LYS A 3 -51.09 -1.98 -10.13
CA LYS A 3 -50.81 -1.17 -8.93
C LYS A 3 -49.77 -1.88 -8.05
N LYS A 4 -48.49 -1.49 -8.17
CA LYS A 4 -47.48 -1.86 -7.17
C LYS A 4 -47.72 -1.05 -5.90
N LYS A 5 -47.98 -1.79 -4.81
CA LYS A 5 -48.42 -1.33 -3.50
C LYS A 5 -47.45 -0.32 -2.87
N PRO A 6 -47.92 0.68 -2.11
CA PRO A 6 -47.11 1.74 -1.49
C PRO A 6 -46.44 1.27 -0.19
N VAL A 7 -45.90 0.04 -0.17
CA VAL A 7 -45.34 -0.56 1.05
C VAL A 7 -44.12 0.21 1.55
N PHE A 8 -43.28 0.70 0.63
CA PHE A 8 -42.10 1.49 0.98
C PHE A 8 -42.45 2.88 1.54
N LYS A 9 -43.45 3.58 0.97
CA LYS A 9 -43.92 4.87 1.50
C LYS A 9 -44.58 4.72 2.88
N ILE A 10 -45.34 3.64 3.09
CA ILE A 10 -45.98 3.36 4.37
C ILE A 10 -44.94 3.01 5.44
N LEU A 11 -43.91 2.21 5.11
CA LEU A 11 -42.79 1.91 6.01
C LEU A 11 -42.00 3.17 6.37
N LEU A 12 -41.70 4.03 5.39
CA LEU A 12 -40.97 5.28 5.61
C LEU A 12 -41.77 6.27 6.48
N CYS A 13 -43.07 6.43 6.22
CA CYS A 13 -43.95 7.29 7.02
C CYS A 13 -44.15 6.76 8.45
N ASN A 14 -44.37 5.46 8.62
CA ASN A 14 -44.47 4.86 9.96
C ASN A 14 -43.16 4.99 10.74
N PHE A 15 -42.01 4.97 10.07
CA PHE A 15 -40.71 5.13 10.70
C PHE A 15 -40.42 6.57 11.12
N ILE A 16 -40.77 7.56 10.29
CA ILE A 16 -40.69 8.98 10.68
C ILE A 16 -41.58 9.23 11.91
N PHE A 17 -42.76 8.61 11.95
CA PHE A 17 -43.67 8.69 13.09
C PHE A 17 -43.11 7.99 14.34
N LEU A 18 -42.54 6.78 14.21
CA LEU A 18 -41.91 6.06 15.32
C LEU A 18 -40.67 6.78 15.86
N SER A 19 -39.87 7.39 14.98
CA SER A 19 -38.69 8.17 15.33
C SER A 19 -39.08 9.44 16.09
N TYR A 20 -40.18 10.08 15.68
CA TYR A 20 -40.72 11.25 16.37
C TYR A 20 -41.30 10.89 17.75
N VAL A 21 -41.97 9.73 17.86
CA VAL A 21 -42.54 9.24 19.13
C VAL A 21 -41.43 8.83 20.11
N PHE A 22 -40.38 8.14 19.65
CA PHE A 22 -39.22 7.78 20.49
C PHE A 22 -38.38 9.00 20.90
N ALA A 23 -38.32 10.06 20.07
CA ALA A 23 -37.65 11.32 20.41
C ALA A 23 -38.46 12.24 21.32
N SER A 24 -39.70 11.86 21.67
CA SER A 24 -40.62 12.65 22.51
C SER A 24 -40.66 12.23 23.98
N GLN A 25 -40.07 11.08 24.33
CA GLN A 25 -39.86 10.66 25.72
C GLN A 25 -38.41 10.95 26.12
N ASP A 26 -38.15 12.22 26.42
CA ASP A 26 -37.19 12.72 27.43
C ASP A 26 -36.93 14.21 27.17
N SER A 27 -37.26 15.04 28.16
CA SER A 27 -37.37 16.49 28.03
C SER A 27 -36.07 17.25 28.32
N GLU A 28 -34.91 16.71 27.94
CA GLU A 28 -33.62 17.42 28.13
C GLU A 28 -32.70 17.45 26.89
N LEU A 29 -33.10 16.88 25.75
CA LEU A 29 -32.26 16.93 24.55
C LEU A 29 -32.50 18.21 23.74
N THR A 30 -31.41 18.91 23.42
CA THR A 30 -31.39 20.06 22.52
C THR A 30 -31.88 19.67 21.12
N LEU A 31 -32.37 20.65 20.34
CA LEU A 31 -32.76 20.44 18.94
C LEU A 31 -31.64 19.82 18.10
N PHE A 32 -30.39 20.14 18.42
CA PHE A 32 -29.21 19.60 17.77
C PHE A 32 -29.00 18.10 18.08
N GLU A 33 -29.11 17.70 19.35
CA GLU A 33 -28.99 16.30 19.75
C GLU A 33 -30.13 15.44 19.18
N LYS A 34 -31.35 15.98 19.12
CA LYS A 34 -32.48 15.30 18.45
C LYS A 34 -32.20 15.10 16.96
N LEU A 35 -31.61 16.09 16.28
CA LEU A 35 -31.21 15.98 14.88
C LEU A 35 -30.10 14.94 14.68
N ILE A 36 -29.09 14.92 15.54
CA ILE A 36 -28.04 13.89 15.54
C ILE A 36 -28.66 12.50 15.75
N GLY A 37 -29.56 12.34 16.72
CA GLY A 37 -30.23 11.07 16.99
C GLY A 37 -30.99 10.51 15.77
N VAL A 38 -31.68 11.39 15.02
CA VAL A 38 -32.34 11.01 13.76
C VAL A 38 -31.33 10.63 12.67
N LEU A 39 -30.24 11.40 12.52
CA LEU A 39 -29.18 11.09 11.54
C LEU A 39 -28.48 9.76 11.84
N VAL A 40 -28.15 9.53 13.11
CA VAL A 40 -27.55 8.28 13.59
C VAL A 40 -28.50 7.13 13.31
N SER A 41 -29.78 7.23 13.71
CA SER A 41 -30.80 6.20 13.42
C SER A 41 -30.96 5.93 11.92
N GLY A 42 -30.92 6.96 11.08
CA GLY A 42 -30.94 6.84 9.63
C GLY A 42 -29.70 6.13 9.05
N ALA A 43 -28.53 6.34 9.65
CA ALA A 43 -27.28 5.74 9.20
C ALA A 43 -27.29 4.21 9.27
N LEU A 44 -27.99 3.60 10.23
CA LEU A 44 -28.13 2.13 10.28
C LEU A 44 -28.94 1.60 9.10
N ILE A 45 -30.02 2.29 8.72
CA ILE A 45 -30.84 1.92 7.56
C ILE A 45 -30.01 2.03 6.28
N PHE A 46 -29.26 3.13 6.11
CA PHE A 46 -28.36 3.27 4.98
C PHE A 46 -27.27 2.19 4.96
N SER A 47 -26.74 1.81 6.12
CA SER A 47 -25.79 0.70 6.24
C SER A 47 -26.40 -0.65 5.81
N LEU A 48 -27.64 -0.94 6.24
CA LEU A 48 -28.38 -2.14 5.84
C LEU A 48 -28.68 -2.16 4.34
N ILE A 49 -29.12 -1.03 3.77
CA ILE A 49 -29.37 -0.91 2.33
C ILE A 49 -28.07 -1.09 1.54
N LYS A 50 -26.99 -0.43 1.95
CA LYS A 50 -25.67 -0.58 1.33
C LYS A 50 -25.24 -2.05 1.37
N GLY A 51 -25.27 -2.67 2.54
CA GLY A 51 -24.93 -4.08 2.72
C GLY A 51 -25.75 -5.00 1.81
N TYR A 52 -27.07 -4.81 1.77
CA TYR A 52 -27.95 -5.57 0.88
C TYR A 52 -27.59 -5.39 -0.60
N LEU A 53 -27.37 -4.16 -1.06
CA LEU A 53 -27.04 -3.88 -2.46
C LEU A 53 -25.71 -4.50 -2.85
N THR A 54 -24.70 -4.39 -2.00
CA THR A 54 -23.38 -4.98 -2.23
C THR A 54 -23.47 -6.50 -2.30
N VAL A 55 -24.12 -7.13 -1.33
CA VAL A 55 -24.29 -8.60 -1.31
C VAL A 55 -25.11 -9.07 -2.49
N ASN A 56 -26.25 -8.44 -2.78
CA ASN A 56 -27.16 -8.88 -3.85
C ASN A 56 -26.48 -8.94 -5.23
N LYS A 57 -25.59 -7.99 -5.53
CA LYS A 57 -24.86 -7.97 -6.81
C LYS A 57 -23.90 -9.16 -6.96
N ILE A 58 -23.29 -9.60 -5.86
CA ILE A 58 -22.28 -10.65 -5.84
C ILE A 58 -22.94 -12.01 -5.63
N TRP A 59 -23.96 -12.08 -4.78
CA TRP A 59 -24.73 -13.29 -4.46
C TRP A 59 -25.29 -13.99 -5.69
N LYS A 60 -25.77 -13.23 -6.70
CA LYS A 60 -26.27 -13.80 -7.96
C LYS A 60 -25.19 -14.57 -8.74
N ARG A 61 -23.92 -14.23 -8.56
CA ARG A 61 -22.76 -14.78 -9.28
C ARG A 61 -21.82 -15.59 -8.39
N ARG A 62 -22.22 -15.88 -7.13
CA ARG A 62 -21.42 -16.58 -6.11
C ARG A 62 -20.88 -17.96 -6.51
N LYS A 63 -21.43 -18.57 -7.56
CA LYS A 63 -20.99 -19.86 -8.06
C LYS A 63 -19.88 -19.78 -9.12
N ASN A 64 -19.61 -18.58 -9.65
CA ASN A 64 -18.53 -18.36 -10.60
C ASN A 64 -17.19 -18.31 -9.86
N GLU A 65 -16.22 -19.11 -10.31
CA GLU A 65 -14.87 -19.20 -9.75
C GLU A 65 -14.15 -17.84 -9.83
N GLU A 66 -14.27 -17.12 -10.95
CA GLU A 66 -13.67 -15.77 -11.09
C GLU A 66 -14.21 -14.77 -10.07
N VAL A 67 -15.49 -14.86 -9.72
CA VAL A 67 -16.11 -13.95 -8.73
C VAL A 67 -15.71 -14.30 -7.30
N ALA A 68 -15.41 -15.58 -7.04
CA ALA A 68 -14.85 -15.99 -5.76
C ALA A 68 -13.41 -15.48 -5.65
N ASN A 69 -12.58 -15.71 -6.67
CA ASN A 69 -11.17 -15.31 -6.69
C ASN A 69 -11.00 -13.78 -6.66
N SER A 70 -11.94 -13.00 -7.21
CA SER A 70 -11.85 -11.52 -7.19
C SER A 70 -12.14 -10.88 -5.82
N ILE A 71 -12.45 -11.66 -4.79
CA ILE A 71 -12.74 -11.16 -3.44
C ILE A 71 -11.53 -11.42 -2.55
N SER A 72 -10.89 -10.34 -2.08
CA SER A 72 -9.83 -10.46 -1.07
C SER A 72 -10.37 -11.10 0.20
N ILE A 73 -9.80 -12.25 0.56
CA ILE A 73 -10.17 -12.99 1.76
C ILE A 73 -9.48 -12.36 2.95
N VAL A 74 -8.26 -11.86 2.80
CA VAL A 74 -7.56 -11.11 3.84
C VAL A 74 -8.41 -9.91 4.28
N ALA A 75 -8.91 -9.10 3.34
CA ALA A 75 -9.79 -7.97 3.65
C ALA A 75 -11.11 -8.39 4.31
N ALA A 76 -11.72 -9.49 3.85
CA ALA A 76 -12.93 -10.03 4.48
C ALA A 76 -12.67 -10.53 5.91
N MET A 77 -11.49 -11.12 6.16
CA MET A 77 -11.05 -11.63 7.45
C MET A 77 -10.71 -10.51 8.44
N LEU A 78 -10.08 -9.43 7.97
CA LEU A 78 -9.87 -8.20 8.75
C LEU A 78 -11.19 -7.59 9.25
N GLY A 79 -12.27 -7.78 8.49
CA GLY A 79 -13.62 -7.42 8.93
C GLY A 79 -14.04 -8.09 10.24
N PHE A 80 -13.58 -9.32 10.53
CA PHE A 80 -13.79 -9.98 11.82
C PHE A 80 -12.85 -9.46 12.90
N ALA A 81 -11.58 -9.25 12.56
CA ALA A 81 -10.56 -8.74 13.48
C ALA A 81 -10.97 -7.38 14.06
N VAL A 82 -11.62 -6.54 13.25
CA VAL A 82 -12.17 -5.25 13.70
C VAL A 82 -13.58 -5.43 14.27
N GLY A 83 -14.48 -6.10 13.55
CA GLY A 83 -15.90 -6.15 13.89
C GLY A 83 -16.21 -6.86 15.22
N PHE A 84 -15.43 -7.89 15.58
CA PHE A 84 -15.69 -8.69 16.78
C PHE A 84 -15.31 -7.94 18.07
N PRO A 85 -14.10 -7.34 18.19
CA PRO A 85 -13.79 -6.45 19.32
C PRO A 85 -14.77 -5.30 19.48
N PHE A 86 -15.16 -4.64 18.38
CA PHE A 86 -16.15 -3.55 18.44
C PHE A 86 -17.51 -4.03 18.94
N LEU A 87 -17.97 -5.20 18.50
CA LEU A 87 -19.23 -5.79 19.01
C LEU A 87 -19.15 -6.09 20.51
N LEU A 88 -18.06 -6.71 20.97
CA LEU A 88 -17.85 -7.02 22.39
C LEU A 88 -17.78 -5.75 23.23
N ASN A 89 -17.03 -4.74 22.79
CA ASN A 89 -16.96 -3.45 23.46
C ASN A 89 -18.36 -2.81 23.57
N SER A 90 -19.12 -2.80 22.47
CA SER A 90 -20.46 -2.21 22.46
C SER A 90 -21.48 -2.94 23.34
N LEU A 91 -21.43 -4.28 23.41
CA LEU A 91 -22.38 -5.08 24.19
C LEU A 91 -21.99 -5.21 25.67
N LEU A 92 -20.70 -5.34 25.97
CA LEU A 92 -20.23 -5.70 27.31
C LEU A 92 -19.71 -4.50 28.10
N ILE A 93 -19.19 -3.46 27.43
CA ILE A 93 -18.55 -2.32 28.08
C ILE A 93 -19.43 -1.08 27.98
N THR A 94 -19.75 -0.63 26.76
CA THR A 94 -20.40 0.68 26.57
C THR A 94 -21.93 0.62 26.58
N ASN A 95 -22.53 -0.58 26.51
CA ASN A 95 -23.98 -0.78 26.36
C ASN A 95 -24.58 0.01 25.16
N ASP A 96 -23.77 0.28 24.14
CA ASP A 96 -24.20 0.97 22.93
C ASP A 96 -24.78 -0.04 21.93
N TYR A 97 -26.08 -0.31 22.11
CA TYR A 97 -26.82 -1.25 21.26
C TYR A 97 -26.87 -0.83 19.78
N PHE A 98 -26.74 0.47 19.49
CA PHE A 98 -26.78 0.96 18.13
C PHE A 98 -25.47 0.65 17.38
N SER A 99 -24.33 0.91 18.03
CA SER A 99 -23.02 0.49 17.52
C SER A 99 -22.89 -1.03 17.47
N ALA A 100 -23.43 -1.75 18.46
CA ALA A 100 -23.51 -3.21 18.41
C ALA A 100 -24.28 -3.70 17.18
N ALA A 101 -25.44 -3.10 16.86
CA ALA A 101 -26.21 -3.44 15.67
C ALA A 101 -25.42 -3.20 14.37
N LYS A 102 -24.66 -2.10 14.29
CA LYS A 102 -23.76 -1.85 13.14
C LYS A 102 -22.66 -2.92 13.03
N SER A 103 -22.02 -3.27 14.13
CA SER A 103 -20.97 -4.30 14.17
C SER A 103 -21.52 -5.67 13.76
N VAL A 104 -22.74 -6.03 14.16
CA VAL A 104 -23.42 -7.24 13.70
C VAL A 104 -23.60 -7.22 12.17
N VAL A 105 -24.07 -6.11 11.59
CA VAL A 105 -24.21 -5.99 10.14
C VAL A 105 -22.86 -6.16 9.44
N ALA A 106 -21.79 -5.54 9.96
CA ALA A 106 -20.45 -5.67 9.42
C ALA A 106 -19.94 -7.12 9.47
N LEU A 107 -20.15 -7.82 10.59
CA LEU A 107 -19.75 -9.23 10.76
C LEU A 107 -20.54 -10.17 9.84
N VAL A 108 -21.83 -9.92 9.63
CA VAL A 108 -22.64 -10.67 8.66
C VAL A 108 -22.09 -10.47 7.25
N LEU A 109 -21.73 -9.23 6.89
CA LEU A 109 -21.11 -8.95 5.60
C LEU A 109 -19.76 -9.67 5.47
N ALA A 110 -18.87 -9.54 6.44
CA ALA A 110 -17.58 -10.23 6.47
C ALA A 110 -17.74 -11.75 6.30
N THR A 111 -18.74 -12.35 6.95
CA THR A 111 -19.09 -13.77 6.80
C THR A 111 -19.52 -14.11 5.38
N VAL A 112 -20.44 -13.34 4.81
CA VAL A 112 -20.91 -13.58 3.44
C VAL A 112 -19.77 -13.45 2.44
N PHE A 113 -18.94 -12.42 2.56
CA PHE A 113 -17.79 -12.20 1.68
C PHE A 113 -16.74 -13.29 1.81
N THR A 114 -16.43 -13.73 3.03
CA THR A 114 -15.49 -14.83 3.27
C THR A 114 -16.00 -16.13 2.65
N LEU A 115 -17.28 -16.47 2.81
CA LEU A 115 -17.86 -17.67 2.19
C LEU A 115 -17.85 -17.61 0.66
N ILE A 116 -18.08 -16.44 0.07
CA ILE A 116 -18.03 -16.30 -1.38
C ILE A 116 -16.58 -16.32 -1.87
N GLY A 117 -15.67 -15.57 -1.24
CA GLY A 117 -14.27 -15.45 -1.63
C GLY A 117 -13.51 -16.77 -1.53
N THR A 118 -13.79 -17.57 -0.50
CA THR A 118 -13.25 -18.94 -0.38
C THR A 118 -13.77 -19.93 -1.42
N GLY A 119 -14.70 -19.50 -2.28
CA GLY A 119 -15.30 -20.34 -3.30
C GLY A 119 -16.21 -21.43 -2.73
N TYR A 120 -16.76 -21.25 -1.52
CA TYR A 120 -17.63 -22.25 -0.86
C TYR A 120 -18.85 -22.64 -1.71
N PHE A 121 -19.38 -21.68 -2.48
CA PHE A 121 -20.54 -21.90 -3.33
C PHE A 121 -20.20 -22.37 -4.75
N VAL A 122 -18.92 -22.47 -5.11
CA VAL A 122 -18.46 -22.90 -6.43
C VAL A 122 -18.65 -24.41 -6.56
N ASP A 123 -19.25 -24.85 -7.68
CA ASP A 123 -19.65 -26.25 -7.84
C ASP A 123 -18.46 -27.23 -7.82
N LYS A 124 -17.27 -26.77 -8.23
CA LYS A 124 -15.98 -27.50 -8.16
C LYS A 124 -15.48 -27.76 -6.73
N ASN A 125 -15.92 -26.95 -5.77
CA ASN A 125 -15.49 -27.02 -4.37
C ASN A 125 -16.48 -27.77 -3.46
N ARG A 126 -17.50 -28.42 -4.05
CA ARG A 126 -18.50 -29.19 -3.31
C ARG A 126 -17.83 -30.32 -2.51
N GLY A 127 -18.18 -30.41 -1.23
CA GLY A 127 -17.66 -31.45 -0.32
C GLY A 127 -16.30 -31.14 0.30
N ILE A 128 -15.70 -30.00 0.00
CA ILE A 128 -14.46 -29.54 0.64
C ILE A 128 -14.82 -28.77 1.93
N GLY A 129 -14.09 -29.02 3.02
CA GLY A 129 -14.30 -28.33 4.29
C GLY A 129 -13.95 -26.83 4.21
N ILE A 130 -14.69 -26.00 4.95
CA ILE A 130 -14.54 -24.53 4.95
C ILE A 130 -13.11 -24.10 5.33
N ILE A 131 -12.51 -24.74 6.33
CA ILE A 131 -11.13 -24.43 6.76
C ILE A 131 -10.12 -24.73 5.64
N THR A 132 -10.33 -25.83 4.90
CA THR A 132 -9.49 -26.17 3.75
C THR A 132 -9.66 -25.19 2.60
N LEU A 133 -10.88 -24.67 2.39
CA LEU A 133 -11.14 -23.64 1.39
C LEU A 133 -10.53 -22.30 1.76
N ILE A 134 -10.60 -21.90 3.04
CA ILE A 134 -9.90 -20.72 3.56
C ILE A 134 -8.40 -20.84 3.31
N GLY A 135 -7.77 -21.96 3.70
CA GLY A 135 -6.34 -22.15 3.48
C GLY A 135 -5.94 -22.16 2.00
N LYS A 136 -6.76 -22.77 1.13
CA LYS A 136 -6.52 -22.76 -0.32
C LYS A 136 -6.62 -21.35 -0.91
N ALA A 137 -7.58 -20.58 -0.45
CA ALA A 137 -7.88 -19.30 -1.03
C ALA A 137 -6.95 -18.20 -0.49
N LEU A 138 -6.52 -18.26 0.79
CA LEU A 138 -5.38 -17.48 1.30
C LEU A 138 -4.08 -17.82 0.56
N LYS A 139 -3.85 -19.10 0.25
CA LYS A 139 -2.70 -19.52 -0.57
C LYS A 139 -2.82 -19.08 -2.04
N LEU A 140 -4.03 -18.85 -2.56
CA LEU A 140 -4.24 -18.31 -3.90
C LEU A 140 -4.02 -16.80 -3.93
N GLU A 141 -4.51 -16.08 -2.92
CA GLU A 141 -4.25 -14.65 -2.72
C GLU A 141 -2.74 -14.39 -2.57
N GLY A 142 -2.02 -15.17 -1.75
CA GLY A 142 -0.55 -15.14 -1.71
C GLY A 142 0.17 -15.71 -2.95
N LYS A 143 -0.56 -16.34 -3.89
CA LYS A 143 -0.02 -16.78 -5.18
C LYS A 143 -0.23 -15.76 -6.30
N GLU A 144 -1.01 -14.70 -6.10
CA GLU A 144 -1.05 -13.57 -7.05
C GLU A 144 0.35 -12.91 -7.14
N SER A 145 1.10 -12.88 -6.03
CA SER A 145 2.55 -12.61 -6.00
C SER A 145 3.39 -13.56 -6.87
N GLY A 146 2.88 -14.78 -7.13
CA GLY A 146 3.45 -15.79 -8.01
C GLY A 146 3.06 -15.64 -9.49
N GLU A 147 1.94 -14.97 -9.81
CA GLU A 147 1.53 -14.59 -11.17
C GLU A 147 2.44 -13.50 -11.72
N LEU A 148 2.86 -12.53 -10.90
CA LEU A 148 3.92 -11.54 -11.21
C LEU A 148 5.18 -12.17 -11.81
N ILE A 149 5.64 -13.29 -11.25
CA ILE A 149 6.84 -14.00 -11.75
C ILE A 149 6.58 -14.72 -13.08
N THR A 150 5.32 -15.00 -13.40
CA THR A 150 4.93 -15.72 -14.62
C THR A 150 4.68 -14.76 -15.78
N ASP A 151 4.23 -13.53 -15.47
CA ASP A 151 4.06 -12.44 -16.43
C ASP A 151 5.42 -11.88 -16.90
N MET A 152 6.46 -11.91 -16.05
CA MET A 152 7.84 -11.58 -16.42
C MET A 152 8.62 -12.80 -16.94
N LEU A 153 8.40 -13.18 -18.21
CA LEU A 153 9.23 -14.14 -18.94
C LEU A 153 10.68 -13.64 -19.01
N ARG A 154 11.57 -14.18 -18.16
CA ARG A 154 13.01 -13.86 -18.02
C ARG A 154 13.39 -12.48 -18.59
N PRO A 155 13.21 -11.40 -17.80
CA PRO A 155 13.38 -10.04 -18.31
C PRO A 155 14.81 -9.76 -18.75
N LYS A 156 14.95 -8.81 -19.70
CA LYS A 156 16.27 -8.23 -20.01
C LYS A 156 16.80 -7.57 -18.73
N GLY A 157 18.04 -7.88 -18.37
CA GLY A 157 18.61 -7.40 -17.10
C GLY A 157 18.19 -8.21 -15.86
N ALA A 158 17.62 -9.42 -16.00
CA ALA A 158 17.19 -10.25 -14.86
C ALA A 158 18.27 -10.45 -13.78
N ASN A 159 19.56 -10.52 -14.15
CA ASN A 159 20.66 -10.59 -13.18
C ASN A 159 20.73 -9.33 -12.30
N LYS A 160 20.55 -8.14 -12.88
CA LYS A 160 20.52 -6.88 -12.14
C LYS A 160 19.29 -6.76 -11.26
N ILE A 161 18.14 -7.29 -11.71
CA ILE A 161 16.94 -7.35 -10.87
C ILE A 161 17.24 -8.20 -9.63
N ILE A 162 17.78 -9.41 -9.79
CA ILE A 162 18.15 -10.25 -8.65
C ILE A 162 19.18 -9.57 -7.75
N GLU A 163 20.14 -8.85 -8.31
CA GLU A 163 21.12 -8.08 -7.53
C GLU A 163 20.47 -6.94 -6.73
N ILE A 164 19.50 -6.23 -7.33
CA ILE A 164 18.69 -5.21 -6.66
C ILE A 164 17.91 -5.84 -5.50
N LEU A 165 17.21 -6.96 -5.71
CA LEU A 165 16.44 -7.63 -4.64
C LEU A 165 17.34 -8.11 -3.49
N LYS A 166 18.53 -8.65 -3.81
CA LYS A 166 19.52 -9.04 -2.80
C LYS A 166 20.04 -7.88 -1.97
N LYS A 167 20.32 -6.74 -2.62
CA LYS A 167 20.82 -5.55 -1.95
C LYS A 167 19.70 -4.84 -1.18
N LEU A 168 18.46 -4.88 -1.68
CA LEU A 168 17.26 -4.40 -0.98
C LEU A 168 17.04 -5.17 0.33
N ALA A 169 17.07 -6.51 0.29
CA ALA A 169 16.94 -7.36 1.48
C ALA A 169 18.09 -7.18 2.50
N ALA A 170 19.21 -6.62 2.07
CA ALA A 170 20.37 -6.36 2.93
C ALA A 170 20.50 -4.88 3.31
N ILE A 171 19.44 -4.07 3.12
CA ILE A 171 19.44 -2.65 3.54
C ILE A 171 19.52 -2.57 5.05
N ASP A 172 18.76 -3.39 5.73
CA ASP A 172 18.80 -3.47 7.18
C ASP A 172 19.92 -4.43 7.65
N ASP A 173 20.04 -4.60 8.96
CA ASP A 173 21.05 -5.48 9.58
C ASP A 173 20.50 -6.90 9.80
N ASP A 174 19.41 -7.32 9.14
CA ASP A 174 18.80 -8.65 9.34
C ASP A 174 18.00 -9.16 8.13
N ILE A 175 18.58 -10.06 7.33
CA ILE A 175 17.88 -10.67 6.20
C ILE A 175 16.91 -11.76 6.69
N ALA A 176 15.62 -11.61 6.37
CA ALA A 176 14.59 -12.57 6.73
C ALA A 176 14.61 -13.81 5.83
N LYS A 177 14.03 -14.92 6.33
CA LYS A 177 13.96 -16.16 5.56
C LYS A 177 13.00 -16.04 4.38
N GLU A 178 11.91 -15.31 4.59
CA GLU A 178 10.84 -15.06 3.63
C GLU A 178 11.38 -14.32 2.39
N GLU A 179 12.24 -13.32 2.59
CA GLU A 179 12.96 -12.61 1.53
C GLU A 179 13.92 -13.52 0.75
N ILE A 180 14.68 -14.36 1.47
CA ILE A 180 15.59 -15.35 0.84
C ILE A 180 14.79 -16.35 0.00
N ASP A 181 13.69 -16.85 0.51
CA ASP A 181 12.80 -17.77 -0.20
C ASP A 181 12.25 -17.10 -1.47
N LEU A 182 11.91 -15.81 -1.39
CA LEU A 182 11.45 -15.02 -2.53
C LEU A 182 12.55 -14.84 -3.59
N ILE A 183 13.74 -14.38 -3.20
CA ILE A 183 14.90 -14.23 -4.10
C ILE A 183 15.25 -15.55 -4.79
N ASN A 184 15.24 -16.66 -4.04
CA ASN A 184 15.48 -18.00 -4.59
C ASN A 184 14.39 -18.42 -5.59
N GLN A 185 13.13 -18.07 -5.32
CA GLN A 185 12.02 -18.36 -6.23
C GLN A 185 12.16 -17.64 -7.57
N PHE A 186 12.53 -16.35 -7.55
CA PHE A 186 12.80 -15.56 -8.75
C PHE A 186 14.01 -16.07 -9.52
N SER A 187 15.11 -16.30 -8.81
CA SER A 187 16.37 -16.80 -9.39
C SER A 187 16.17 -18.15 -10.07
N GLY A 188 15.47 -19.07 -9.39
CA GLY A 188 15.16 -20.40 -9.93
C GLY A 188 14.26 -20.34 -11.18
N LYS A 189 13.24 -19.48 -11.19
CA LYS A 189 12.37 -19.29 -12.37
C LYS A 189 13.11 -18.69 -13.57
N TRP A 190 14.07 -17.79 -13.34
CA TRP A 190 14.86 -17.17 -14.40
C TRP A 190 16.13 -17.94 -14.79
N GLY A 191 16.43 -19.03 -14.08
CA GLY A 191 17.62 -19.84 -14.31
C GLY A 191 18.91 -19.08 -14.01
N ILE A 192 18.89 -18.29 -12.93
CA ILE A 192 20.03 -17.50 -12.44
C ILE A 192 20.60 -18.23 -11.23
N ASP A 193 21.87 -18.60 -11.32
CA ASP A 193 22.58 -19.19 -10.19
C ASP A 193 23.02 -18.07 -9.24
N ILE A 194 22.55 -18.14 -8.00
CA ILE A 194 22.95 -17.23 -6.92
C ILE A 194 23.67 -18.00 -5.81
N PRO A 195 24.64 -17.36 -5.11
CA PRO A 195 25.24 -17.94 -3.93
C PRO A 195 24.20 -18.15 -2.83
N GLU A 196 24.44 -19.14 -1.98
CA GLU A 196 23.54 -19.47 -0.86
C GLU A 196 23.42 -18.28 0.09
N LEU A 197 22.19 -17.75 0.22
CA LEU A 197 21.85 -16.70 1.18
C LEU A 197 21.51 -17.33 2.53
N LYS A 198 21.95 -16.70 3.62
CA LYS A 198 21.67 -17.16 4.99
C LYS A 198 20.83 -16.11 5.70
N PRO A 199 19.82 -16.54 6.48
CA PRO A 199 19.06 -15.63 7.32
C PRO A 199 19.95 -15.08 8.43
N GLY A 200 19.62 -13.88 8.90
CA GLY A 200 20.40 -13.16 9.89
C GLY A 200 21.16 -11.98 9.29
N LYS A 201 22.11 -11.47 10.07
CA LYS A 201 22.94 -10.33 9.68
C LYS A 201 23.62 -10.53 8.31
N PRO A 202 23.47 -9.57 7.38
CA PRO A 202 24.18 -9.63 6.11
C PRO A 202 25.70 -9.55 6.32
N GLU A 203 26.46 -10.16 5.41
CA GLU A 203 27.93 -10.01 5.41
C GLU A 203 28.36 -8.56 5.12
N GLU A 204 27.51 -7.81 4.40
CA GLU A 204 27.69 -6.41 4.05
C GLU A 204 26.31 -5.72 4.05
N ILE A 205 26.13 -4.73 4.93
CA ILE A 205 24.94 -3.86 4.92
C ILE A 205 24.99 -3.01 3.65
N THR A 206 23.88 -2.97 2.91
CA THR A 206 23.78 -2.25 1.66
C THR A 206 23.83 -0.75 1.87
N ASN A 207 24.70 -0.08 1.10
CA ASN A 207 24.65 1.37 0.98
C ASN A 207 23.56 1.78 -0.03
N LEU A 208 22.62 2.62 0.42
CA LEU A 208 21.55 3.18 -0.43
C LEU A 208 22.06 3.83 -1.72
N VAL A 209 23.26 4.43 -1.70
CA VAL A 209 23.88 5.04 -2.89
C VAL A 209 24.26 3.98 -3.92
N GLU A 210 24.78 2.84 -3.46
CA GLU A 210 25.12 1.71 -4.34
C GLU A 210 23.87 1.08 -4.94
N LEU A 211 22.83 0.88 -4.13
CA LEU A 211 21.56 0.34 -4.59
C LEU A 211 20.88 1.27 -5.60
N LYS A 212 20.88 2.58 -5.36
CA LYS A 212 20.44 3.59 -6.34
C LYS A 212 21.23 3.46 -7.66
N GLY A 213 22.55 3.28 -7.58
CA GLY A 213 23.39 3.05 -8.75
C GLY A 213 23.01 1.78 -9.53
N LEU A 214 22.68 0.69 -8.84
CA LEU A 214 22.21 -0.56 -9.46
C LEU A 214 20.87 -0.39 -10.18
N VAL A 215 19.91 0.28 -9.53
CA VAL A 215 18.59 0.58 -10.14
C VAL A 215 18.78 1.46 -11.37
N GLN A 216 19.58 2.52 -11.30
CA GLN A 216 19.89 3.36 -12.47
C GLN A 216 20.54 2.54 -13.59
N SER A 217 21.53 1.71 -13.25
CA SER A 217 22.22 0.86 -14.22
C SER A 217 21.29 -0.15 -14.88
N TYR A 218 20.25 -0.63 -14.20
CA TYR A 218 19.21 -1.47 -14.79
C TYR A 218 18.35 -0.67 -15.79
N LEU A 219 17.89 0.53 -15.40
CA LEU A 219 17.09 1.40 -16.27
C LEU A 219 17.87 1.85 -17.51
N ASP A 220 19.17 2.09 -17.39
CA ASP A 220 20.07 2.46 -18.49
C ASP A 220 20.21 1.34 -19.55
N GLU A 221 19.89 0.08 -19.21
CA GLU A 221 19.85 -1.00 -20.20
C GLU A 221 18.67 -0.89 -21.17
N GLY A 222 17.71 -0.02 -20.87
CA GLY A 222 16.46 0.13 -21.61
C GLY A 222 15.59 -1.14 -21.51
N PRO A 223 15.08 -1.48 -20.31
CA PRO A 223 14.04 -2.51 -20.16
C PRO A 223 12.74 -2.03 -20.80
N ASP A 224 11.87 -2.96 -21.21
CA ASP A 224 10.51 -2.58 -21.62
C ASP A 224 9.77 -1.89 -20.47
N THR A 225 8.90 -0.91 -20.76
CA THR A 225 8.20 -0.16 -19.70
C THR A 225 7.34 -1.06 -18.83
N ASP A 226 6.74 -2.10 -19.39
CA ASP A 226 5.90 -3.04 -18.64
C ASP A 226 6.77 -3.90 -17.70
N VAL A 227 8.00 -4.21 -18.13
CA VAL A 227 9.00 -4.94 -17.32
C VAL A 227 9.58 -4.04 -16.23
N ALA A 228 9.75 -2.75 -16.51
CA ALA A 228 10.16 -1.77 -15.51
C ALA A 228 9.07 -1.57 -14.45
N GLU A 229 7.81 -1.42 -14.85
CA GLU A 229 6.65 -1.38 -13.93
C GLU A 229 6.61 -2.65 -13.06
N GLY A 230 6.84 -3.84 -13.63
CA GLY A 230 6.93 -5.07 -12.86
C GLY A 230 8.04 -5.08 -11.79
N LEU A 231 9.16 -4.38 -12.00
CA LEU A 231 10.20 -4.25 -10.96
C LEU A 231 9.69 -3.48 -9.73
N VAL A 232 8.78 -2.51 -9.89
CA VAL A 232 8.16 -1.81 -8.76
C VAL A 232 7.39 -2.80 -7.90
N ASP A 233 6.62 -3.68 -8.53
CA ASP A 233 5.85 -4.71 -7.83
C ASP A 233 6.77 -5.70 -7.12
N LEU A 234 7.90 -6.07 -7.73
CA LEU A 234 8.90 -6.93 -7.08
C LEU A 234 9.56 -6.26 -5.86
N ILE A 235 9.87 -4.96 -5.95
CA ILE A 235 10.46 -4.20 -4.86
C ILE A 235 9.47 -4.09 -3.68
N ASN A 236 8.20 -3.79 -3.96
CA ASN A 236 7.16 -3.74 -2.91
C ASN A 236 6.93 -5.12 -2.29
N LEU A 237 6.88 -6.17 -3.12
CA LEU A 237 6.71 -7.54 -2.63
C LEU A 237 7.88 -8.01 -1.76
N MET A 238 9.11 -7.61 -2.09
CA MET A 238 10.27 -7.86 -1.25
C MET A 238 10.16 -7.15 0.09
N ALA A 239 9.85 -5.85 0.09
CA ALA A 239 9.75 -5.07 1.31
C ALA A 239 8.63 -5.56 2.25
N GLU A 240 7.58 -6.16 1.71
CA GLU A 240 6.47 -6.72 2.52
C GLU A 240 6.64 -8.21 2.84
N ALA A 241 7.77 -8.84 2.48
CA ALA A 241 7.91 -10.30 2.51
C ALA A 241 7.85 -10.91 3.92
N ASP A 242 8.33 -10.18 4.93
CA ASP A 242 8.43 -10.63 6.32
C ASP A 242 7.48 -9.90 7.29
N ASP A 243 6.51 -9.14 6.75
CA ASP A 243 5.55 -8.29 7.47
C ASP A 243 6.20 -7.16 8.32
N GLU A 244 7.49 -6.85 8.16
CA GLU A 244 8.20 -5.77 8.86
C GLU A 244 8.91 -4.83 7.86
N VAL A 245 8.41 -3.59 7.71
CA VAL A 245 9.06 -2.58 6.85
C VAL A 245 9.78 -1.56 7.72
N THR A 246 11.11 -1.49 7.61
CA THR A 246 11.91 -0.46 8.29
C THR A 246 11.79 0.91 7.61
N ASP A 247 12.09 1.99 8.35
CA ASP A 247 12.11 3.35 7.79
C ASP A 247 13.11 3.47 6.61
N GLU A 248 14.21 2.71 6.67
CA GLU A 248 15.27 2.73 5.66
C GLU A 248 14.83 2.01 4.37
N GLU A 249 14.14 0.89 4.50
CA GLU A 249 13.54 0.18 3.36
C GLU A 249 12.40 0.98 2.73
N ALA A 250 11.48 1.53 3.53
CA ALA A 250 10.39 2.35 3.02
C ALA A 250 10.93 3.54 2.21
N MET A 251 11.97 4.19 2.72
CA MET A 251 12.65 5.29 2.04
C MET A 251 13.32 4.84 0.73
N ALA A 252 13.97 3.68 0.71
CA ALA A 252 14.60 3.10 -0.47
C ALA A 252 13.57 2.72 -1.54
N VAL A 253 12.50 2.01 -1.14
CA VAL A 253 11.37 1.63 -1.98
C VAL A 253 10.74 2.86 -2.64
N ALA A 254 10.51 3.93 -1.86
CA ALA A 254 9.94 5.17 -2.38
C ALA A 254 10.85 5.84 -3.44
N GLU A 255 12.16 5.91 -3.19
CA GLU A 255 13.13 6.47 -4.15
C GLU A 255 13.15 5.65 -5.45
N PHE A 256 13.23 4.32 -5.36
CA PHE A 256 13.32 3.45 -6.55
C PHE A 256 12.03 3.41 -7.34
N THR A 257 10.88 3.40 -6.66
CA THR A 257 9.57 3.52 -7.30
C THR A 257 9.49 4.81 -8.12
N GLY A 258 9.99 5.91 -7.55
CA GLY A 258 10.07 7.19 -8.24
C GLY A 258 11.02 7.19 -9.44
N MET A 259 12.20 6.56 -9.32
CA MET A 259 13.15 6.38 -10.44
C MET A 259 12.52 5.60 -11.61
N ILE A 260 11.85 4.49 -11.30
CA ILE A 260 11.21 3.63 -12.30
C ILE A 260 10.02 4.35 -12.94
N ALA A 261 9.18 5.01 -12.13
CA ALA A 261 8.10 5.84 -12.64
C ALA A 261 8.62 6.94 -13.58
N HIS A 262 9.81 7.49 -13.29
CA HIS A 262 10.45 8.45 -14.18
C HIS A 262 10.86 7.86 -15.51
N TYR A 263 11.55 6.74 -15.51
CA TYR A 263 11.87 6.02 -16.73
C TYR A 263 10.63 5.70 -17.58
N VAL A 264 9.57 5.19 -16.96
CA VAL A 264 8.31 4.87 -17.64
C VAL A 264 7.63 6.14 -18.18
N SER A 265 7.64 7.22 -17.41
CA SER A 265 7.05 8.50 -17.80
C SER A 265 7.84 9.21 -18.90
N SER A 266 9.17 9.09 -18.93
CA SER A 266 10.01 9.72 -19.95
C SER A 266 9.75 9.11 -21.31
N GLU A 267 9.55 7.79 -21.36
CA GLU A 267 9.12 7.09 -22.57
C GLU A 267 7.70 7.49 -23.02
N LYS A 268 6.82 7.79 -22.05
CA LYS A 268 5.41 8.17 -22.27
C LYS A 268 5.18 9.70 -22.38
N GLY A 269 6.22 10.54 -22.22
CA GLY A 269 6.17 12.01 -22.32
C GLY A 269 5.52 12.75 -21.13
N GLY A 270 5.51 12.16 -19.93
CA GLY A 270 4.95 12.76 -18.71
C GLY A 270 5.94 13.66 -17.95
N ASN A 271 5.42 14.63 -17.20
CA ASN A 271 6.23 15.42 -16.25
C ASN A 271 6.24 14.75 -14.87
N ILE A 272 7.36 14.83 -14.16
CA ILE A 272 7.49 14.33 -12.78
C ILE A 272 8.05 15.40 -11.85
N GLU A 273 7.59 15.36 -10.61
CA GLU A 273 8.11 16.15 -9.51
C GLU A 273 9.27 15.40 -8.85
N MET A 274 10.38 16.11 -8.63
CA MET A 274 11.56 15.62 -7.92
C MET A 274 11.89 16.58 -6.77
N TYR A 275 12.73 16.12 -5.87
CA TYR A 275 13.26 16.86 -4.73
C TYR A 275 14.75 17.13 -4.94
N GLU A 276 15.10 18.41 -5.07
CA GLU A 276 16.48 18.85 -5.25
C GLU A 276 17.11 19.15 -3.89
N VAL A 277 18.22 18.48 -3.58
CA VAL A 277 18.99 18.72 -2.35
C VAL A 277 19.97 19.85 -2.56
N ASN A 278 19.93 20.80 -1.64
CA ASN A 278 20.69 22.03 -1.67
C ASN A 278 21.52 22.15 -0.38
N ILE A 279 22.80 22.49 -0.52
CA ILE A 279 23.62 22.97 0.60
C ILE A 279 23.67 24.49 0.50
N VAL A 280 23.32 25.18 1.58
CA VAL A 280 23.34 26.66 1.66
C VAL A 280 24.37 27.08 2.71
N PRO A 281 25.62 27.36 2.30
CA PRO A 281 26.67 27.80 3.21
C PRO A 281 26.29 29.09 3.92
N GLN A 282 26.54 29.15 5.23
CA GLN A 282 26.26 30.32 6.07
C GLN A 282 27.47 31.27 6.20
N GLY A 283 28.61 30.92 5.59
CA GLY A 283 29.83 31.74 5.60
C GLY A 283 30.92 31.18 4.68
N GLU A 284 32.03 31.91 4.57
CA GLU A 284 33.16 31.54 3.70
C GLU A 284 33.81 30.21 4.14
N GLU A 285 33.89 29.93 5.45
CA GLU A 285 34.45 28.69 5.98
C GLU A 285 33.65 27.44 5.55
N GLN A 286 32.31 27.51 5.61
CA GLN A 286 31.45 26.43 5.10
C GLN A 286 31.54 26.33 3.57
N MET A 287 31.73 27.45 2.86
CA MET A 287 31.86 27.44 1.41
C MET A 287 33.15 26.76 0.95
N ASP A 288 34.26 26.98 1.67
CA ASP A 288 35.52 26.29 1.41
C ASP A 288 35.45 24.80 1.79
N ALA A 289 34.80 24.47 2.91
CA ALA A 289 34.57 23.07 3.30
C ALA A 289 33.76 22.28 2.24
N VAL A 290 32.71 22.88 1.67
CA VAL A 290 31.92 22.23 0.61
C VAL A 290 32.77 22.02 -0.65
N ARG A 291 33.63 22.98 -1.03
CA ARG A 291 34.52 22.82 -2.19
C ARG A 291 35.59 21.76 -1.99
N GLU A 292 36.04 21.56 -0.76
CA GLU A 292 37.01 20.51 -0.43
C GLU A 292 36.35 19.13 -0.44
N LEU A 293 35.14 19.03 0.13
CA LEU A 293 34.40 17.76 0.22
C LEU A 293 33.77 17.34 -1.11
N LEU A 294 33.28 18.30 -1.90
CA LEU A 294 32.51 18.08 -3.14
C LEU A 294 33.02 19.03 -4.24
N PRO A 295 34.25 18.81 -4.75
CA PRO A 295 34.90 19.74 -5.68
C PRO A 295 34.18 19.87 -7.03
N GLU A 296 33.36 18.90 -7.41
CA GLU A 296 32.57 18.88 -8.64
C GLU A 296 31.33 19.77 -8.60
N LEU A 297 30.91 20.25 -7.42
CA LEU A 297 29.70 21.05 -7.29
C LEU A 297 29.93 22.51 -7.64
N ASN A 298 29.14 23.01 -8.59
CA ASN A 298 29.15 24.42 -8.96
C ASN A 298 28.25 25.24 -8.03
N ILE A 299 28.70 26.45 -7.70
CA ILE A 299 27.88 27.43 -6.97
C ILE A 299 26.85 28.03 -7.92
N VAL A 300 25.59 27.98 -7.51
CA VAL A 300 24.47 28.60 -8.22
C VAL A 300 23.88 29.69 -7.33
N GLN A 301 23.51 30.82 -7.93
CA GLN A 301 22.75 31.86 -7.24
C GLN A 301 21.26 31.50 -7.31
N ASP A 302 20.62 31.28 -6.16
CA ASP A 302 19.21 30.89 -6.06
C ASP A 302 18.52 31.57 -4.86
N ARG A 303 17.25 31.25 -4.62
CA ARG A 303 16.51 31.66 -3.42
C ARG A 303 17.27 31.18 -2.18
N GLY A 304 17.76 32.12 -1.37
CA GLY A 304 18.59 31.83 -0.19
C GLY A 304 20.07 32.20 -0.34
N GLY A 305 20.53 32.64 -1.53
CA GLY A 305 21.88 33.16 -1.73
C GLY A 305 22.72 32.26 -2.64
N LYS A 306 23.98 32.01 -2.24
CA LYS A 306 24.87 31.05 -2.92
C LYS A 306 24.52 29.65 -2.45
N VAL A 307 24.21 28.75 -3.39
CA VAL A 307 23.72 27.41 -3.09
C VAL A 307 24.52 26.39 -3.92
N PHE A 308 24.85 25.26 -3.31
CA PHE A 308 25.39 24.10 -4.02
C PHE A 308 24.26 23.09 -4.27
N LYS A 309 24.05 22.73 -5.54
CA LYS A 309 23.05 21.74 -5.95
C LYS A 309 23.67 20.35 -5.90
N VAL A 310 23.32 19.55 -4.90
CA VAL A 310 23.94 18.23 -4.69
C VAL A 310 23.38 17.18 -5.64
N GLY A 311 22.06 17.15 -5.80
CA GLY A 311 21.41 16.14 -6.62
C GLY A 311 19.90 16.24 -6.56
N ARG A 312 19.25 15.44 -7.41
CA ARG A 312 17.79 15.30 -7.47
C ARG A 312 17.40 13.87 -7.11
N TYR A 313 16.32 13.78 -6.35
CA TYR A 313 15.78 12.56 -5.78
C TYR A 313 14.28 12.51 -6.05
N PHE A 314 13.71 11.32 -6.05
CA PHE A 314 12.30 11.11 -6.35
C PHE A 314 11.44 11.00 -5.09
N SER A 315 12.05 10.65 -3.96
CA SER A 315 11.41 10.64 -2.64
C SER A 315 11.83 11.85 -1.80
N GLU A 316 10.86 12.45 -1.11
CA GLU A 316 11.10 13.52 -0.14
C GLU A 316 11.91 13.01 1.05
N ASP A 317 11.49 11.88 1.62
CA ASP A 317 12.15 11.25 2.77
C ASP A 317 13.60 10.89 2.43
N TYR A 318 13.85 10.39 1.22
CA TYR A 318 15.21 10.11 0.75
C TYR A 318 16.03 11.40 0.61
N ALA A 319 15.46 12.45 0.03
CA ALA A 319 16.13 13.74 -0.09
C ALA A 319 16.46 14.35 1.28
N GLU A 320 15.56 14.21 2.26
CA GLU A 320 15.76 14.67 3.63
C GLU A 320 16.86 13.85 4.35
N ALA A 321 16.89 12.53 4.17
CA ALA A 321 17.97 11.70 4.72
C ALA A 321 19.33 12.08 4.12
N VAL A 322 19.38 12.44 2.84
CA VAL A 322 20.60 12.98 2.22
C VAL A 322 20.96 14.34 2.84
N CYS A 323 20.00 15.24 3.05
CA CYS A 323 20.25 16.51 3.75
C CYS A 323 20.83 16.27 5.16
N LYS A 324 20.30 15.29 5.90
CA LYS A 324 20.76 14.94 7.24
C LYS A 324 22.24 14.58 7.27
N LYS A 325 22.75 13.83 6.29
CA LYS A 325 24.18 13.50 6.17
C LYS A 325 25.06 14.75 6.12
N TYR A 326 24.63 15.81 5.42
CA TYR A 326 25.37 17.07 5.35
C TYR A 326 25.18 17.93 6.61
N ILE A 327 23.98 17.92 7.19
CA ILE A 327 23.69 18.61 8.45
C ILE A 327 24.57 18.06 9.59
N ASP A 328 24.76 16.74 9.64
CA ASP A 328 25.62 16.08 10.62
C ASP A 328 27.11 16.43 10.43
N LEU A 329 27.52 16.83 9.22
CA LEU A 329 28.83 17.41 8.92
C LEU A 329 28.92 18.92 9.23
N GLY A 330 27.86 19.51 9.79
CA GLY A 330 27.78 20.92 10.14
C GLY A 330 27.41 21.84 8.97
N LEU A 331 26.92 21.29 7.85
CA LEU A 331 26.52 22.06 6.67
C LEU A 331 25.00 22.23 6.63
N TYR A 332 24.53 23.48 6.57
CA TYR A 332 23.10 23.73 6.44
C TYR A 332 22.59 23.26 5.07
N SER A 333 21.60 22.37 5.08
CA SER A 333 21.09 21.71 3.88
C SER A 333 19.56 21.62 3.92
N GLY A 334 18.93 21.62 2.75
CA GLY A 334 17.48 21.52 2.62
C GLY A 334 17.03 21.06 1.24
N THR A 335 15.77 20.67 1.15
CA THR A 335 15.15 20.16 -0.07
C THR A 335 14.33 21.25 -0.76
N THR A 336 14.18 21.17 -2.08
CA THR A 336 13.27 22.03 -2.84
C THR A 336 12.60 21.22 -3.93
N LYS A 337 11.28 21.34 -4.02
CA LYS A 337 10.49 20.63 -5.02
C LYS A 337 10.71 21.27 -6.40
N VAL A 338 11.06 20.44 -7.39
CA VAL A 338 11.32 20.85 -8.77
C VAL A 338 10.55 19.96 -9.74
N SER A 339 9.89 20.56 -10.74
CA SER A 339 9.28 19.80 -11.83
C SER A 339 10.32 19.60 -12.93
N VAL A 340 10.58 18.35 -13.30
CA VAL A 340 11.54 18.01 -14.36
C VAL A 340 10.76 17.51 -15.58
N VAL A 341 11.02 18.15 -16.72
CA VAL A 341 10.54 17.68 -18.02
C VAL A 341 11.55 16.66 -18.52
N PRO A 342 11.15 15.42 -18.87
CA PRO A 342 12.09 14.42 -19.36
C PRO A 342 12.79 14.93 -20.63
N HIS A 343 14.11 14.82 -20.66
CA HIS A 343 14.88 15.08 -21.87
C HIS A 343 14.66 13.92 -22.84
N LYS A 344 14.26 14.26 -24.07
CA LYS A 344 14.07 13.32 -25.18
C LYS A 344 15.39 12.72 -25.65
#